data_AF-A0AAX2CIR1-F1
#
_entry.id   AF-A0AAX2CIR1-F1
#
_cell.length_a   1.000
_cell.length_b   1.000
_cell.length_c   1.000
_cell.angle_alpha   90.00
_cell.angle_beta   90.00
_cell.angle_gamma   90.00
#
_symmetry.space_group_name_H-M   'P 1'
#
loop_
_entity.id
_entity.type
_entity.pdbx_description
1 polymer ?
#
loop_
_entity_poly.entity_id
_entity_poly.type
_entity_poly.pdbx_seq_one_letter_code
_entity_poly.pdbx_strand_id
1 'polypeptide(L)'
;MNWIKKVSVNPLNEKSFEMSPANSNDELRIQSVHLEREYNNISILAQLFMANHILYDVPTLLSAIPITSPQINEIANHFNKFQKIYVNNQLKRIQFQELKSFSKNQFKDMLKNNAIHPIVQELYFLTEKESIEDR
;
A
#
# COMPACT_ATOMS: atom_id res chain seq x y z
N MET A 1 -28.20 5.19 -27.37
CA MET A 1 -27.09 6.16 -27.52
C MET A 1 -25.84 5.55 -26.91
N ASN A 2 -24.87 5.14 -27.74
CA ASN A 2 -23.61 4.53 -27.33
C ASN A 2 -22.54 5.61 -27.18
N TRP A 3 -22.08 5.88 -25.96
CA TRP A 3 -21.12 6.95 -25.68
C TRP A 3 -19.73 6.45 -25.25
N ILE A 4 -19.42 5.16 -25.40
CA ILE A 4 -18.03 4.70 -25.32
C ILE A 4 -17.40 4.84 -26.71
N LYS A 5 -16.91 6.06 -27.00
CA LYS A 5 -15.90 6.25 -28.04
C LYS A 5 -14.68 5.43 -27.63
N LYS A 6 -14.32 4.43 -28.44
CA LYS A 6 -13.02 3.76 -28.41
C LYS A 6 -11.93 4.83 -28.27
N VAL A 7 -11.32 4.90 -27.10
CA VAL A 7 -10.05 5.59 -26.94
C VAL A 7 -9.06 4.72 -27.70
N SER A 8 -8.72 5.13 -28.93
CA SER A 8 -7.59 4.55 -29.65
C SER A 8 -6.35 4.95 -28.85
N VAL A 9 -5.88 4.04 -28.02
CA VAL A 9 -4.59 4.19 -27.35
C VAL A 9 -3.57 4.18 -28.48
N ASN A 10 -3.08 5.36 -28.86
CA ASN A 10 -1.83 5.42 -29.62
C ASN A 10 -0.83 4.68 -28.74
N PRO A 11 -0.21 3.56 -29.20
CA PRO A 11 0.91 2.99 -28.49
C PRO A 11 1.97 4.09 -28.48
N LEU A 12 2.09 4.77 -27.34
CA LEU A 12 3.16 5.71 -27.06
C LEU A 12 4.44 4.94 -27.35
N ASN A 13 5.09 5.28 -28.47
CA ASN A 13 6.46 4.95 -28.83
C ASN A 13 7.00 3.82 -27.94
N GLU A 14 6.68 2.57 -28.28
CA GLU A 14 7.38 1.42 -27.73
C GLU A 14 8.83 1.53 -28.23
N LYS A 15 9.63 2.42 -27.60
CA LYS A 15 10.99 2.03 -27.32
C LYS A 15 10.81 0.75 -26.54
N SER A 16 11.20 -0.36 -27.16
CA SER A 16 11.44 -1.62 -26.45
C SER A 16 11.99 -1.23 -25.09
N PHE A 17 11.32 -1.68 -24.03
CA PHE A 17 11.88 -1.61 -22.69
C PHE A 17 13.15 -2.44 -22.78
N GLU A 18 14.26 -1.81 -23.17
CA GLU A 18 15.59 -2.35 -23.03
C GLU A 18 15.76 -2.37 -21.53
N MET A 19 15.40 -3.50 -20.94
CA MET A 19 15.91 -3.87 -19.65
C MET A 19 17.41 -3.92 -19.86
N SER A 20 18.10 -2.82 -19.52
CA SER A 20 19.56 -2.78 -19.54
C SER A 20 20.02 -4.09 -18.93
N PRO A 21 20.92 -4.83 -19.61
CA PRO A 21 21.39 -6.10 -19.09
C PRO A 21 21.80 -5.83 -17.65
N ALA A 22 21.17 -6.54 -16.71
CA ALA A 22 21.46 -6.39 -15.30
C ALA A 22 22.99 -6.41 -15.18
N ASN A 23 23.59 -5.27 -14.82
CA ASN A 23 25.02 -5.24 -14.62
C ASN A 23 25.27 -6.30 -13.55
N SER A 24 26.04 -7.33 -13.89
CA SER A 24 26.28 -8.51 -13.04
C SER A 24 26.97 -8.18 -11.71
N ASN A 25 27.18 -6.89 -11.44
CA ASN A 25 27.80 -6.33 -10.24
C ASN A 25 26.78 -5.58 -9.37
N ASP A 26 25.49 -5.57 -9.71
CA ASP A 26 24.48 -4.92 -8.89
C ASP A 26 24.30 -5.66 -7.56
N GLU A 27 24.80 -5.08 -6.47
CA GLU A 27 24.69 -5.69 -5.14
C GLU A 27 23.27 -5.44 -4.58
N LEU A 28 22.45 -6.49 -4.56
CA LEU A 28 21.14 -6.49 -3.91
C LEU A 28 21.31 -6.81 -2.43
N ARG A 29 20.88 -5.87 -1.57
CA ARG A 29 20.86 -6.06 -0.11
C ARG A 29 19.46 -5.85 0.43
N ILE A 30 18.95 -6.83 1.17
CA ILE A 30 17.68 -6.73 1.89
C ILE A 30 17.99 -6.61 3.38
N GLN A 31 17.50 -5.55 4.01
CA GLN A 31 17.67 -5.31 5.43
C GLN A 31 16.31 -5.38 6.12
N SER A 32 16.12 -6.37 6.98
CA SER A 32 15.03 -6.37 7.96
C SER A 32 15.32 -5.32 9.01
N VAL A 33 14.30 -4.55 9.40
CA VAL A 33 14.45 -3.48 10.39
C VAL A 33 13.55 -3.76 11.57
N HIS A 34 14.12 -3.65 12.77
CA HIS A 34 13.39 -3.72 14.02
C HIS A 34 13.00 -2.31 14.47
N LEU A 35 11.81 -2.15 15.03
CA LEU A 35 11.31 -0.87 15.51
C LEU A 35 11.53 -0.78 17.02
N GLU A 36 12.11 0.32 17.48
CA GLU A 36 12.42 0.51 18.91
C GLU A 36 11.22 1.01 19.73
N ARG A 37 10.17 1.50 19.07
CA ARG A 37 8.97 2.04 19.72
C ARG A 37 7.72 1.44 19.13
N GLU A 38 6.85 0.94 20.00
CA GLU A 38 5.53 0.45 19.62
C GLU A 38 4.50 1.60 19.67
N TYR A 39 3.82 1.83 18.55
CA TYR A 39 2.66 2.72 18.47
C TYR A 39 1.40 1.85 18.41
N ASN A 40 0.49 2.06 19.37
CA ASN A 40 -0.77 1.30 19.45
C ASN A 40 -1.92 1.98 18.69
N ASN A 41 -1.76 3.25 18.31
CA ASN A 41 -2.78 4.00 17.59
C ASN A 41 -2.56 3.88 16.08
N ILE A 42 -3.64 3.65 15.33
CA ILE A 42 -3.59 3.58 13.87
C ILE A 42 -3.74 5.00 13.29
N SER A 43 -2.63 5.59 12.83
CA SER A 43 -2.64 6.89 12.16
C SER A 43 -3.34 6.84 10.79
N ILE A 44 -3.69 8.00 10.22
CA ILE A 44 -4.34 8.05 8.89
C ILE A 44 -3.44 7.42 7.82
N LEU A 45 -2.12 7.62 7.92
CA LEU A 45 -1.15 6.97 7.02
C LEU A 45 -1.16 5.47 7.19
N ALA A 46 -1.11 4.97 8.43
CA ALA A 46 -1.26 3.54 8.69
C ALA A 46 -2.58 3.01 8.12
N GLN A 47 -3.69 3.74 8.27
CA GLN A 47 -4.97 3.35 7.71
C GLN A 47 -4.93 3.18 6.18
N LEU A 48 -4.30 4.11 5.45
CA LEU A 48 -4.13 4.04 3.99
C LEU A 48 -3.38 2.77 3.55
N PHE A 49 -2.30 2.41 4.24
CA PHE A 49 -1.52 1.22 3.89
C PHE A 49 -2.17 -0.08 4.35
N MET A 50 -2.87 -0.06 5.49
CA MET A 50 -3.59 -1.22 5.99
C MET A 50 -4.82 -1.54 5.14
N ALA A 51 -5.49 -0.55 4.55
CA ALA A 51 -6.74 -0.73 3.80
C ALA A 51 -6.64 -1.83 2.72
N ASN A 52 -5.57 -1.82 1.91
CA ASN A 52 -5.35 -2.86 0.90
C ASN A 52 -5.18 -4.25 1.53
N HIS A 53 -4.43 -4.36 2.64
CA HIS A 53 -4.28 -5.63 3.35
C HIS A 53 -5.60 -6.13 3.94
N ILE A 54 -6.50 -5.22 4.33
CA ILE A 54 -7.83 -5.56 4.85
C ILE A 54 -8.77 -6.01 3.72
N LEU A 55 -8.76 -5.31 2.58
CA LEU A 55 -9.63 -5.60 1.43
C LEU A 55 -9.32 -6.97 0.81
N TYR A 56 -8.05 -7.24 0.55
CA TYR A 56 -7.64 -8.46 -0.13
C TYR A 56 -7.42 -9.62 0.84
N ASP A 57 -7.17 -9.33 2.12
CA ASP A 57 -6.83 -10.30 3.17
C ASP A 57 -5.75 -11.32 2.76
N VAL A 58 -4.72 -10.84 2.08
CA VAL A 58 -3.58 -11.65 1.62
C VAL A 58 -2.36 -11.36 2.51
N PRO A 59 -1.83 -12.35 3.27
CA PRO A 59 -0.67 -12.15 4.13
C PRO A 59 0.60 -11.73 3.38
N THR A 60 0.74 -12.20 2.13
CA THR A 60 1.88 -11.92 1.24
C THR A 60 1.75 -10.61 0.47
N LEU A 61 0.64 -9.87 0.65
CA LEU A 61 0.47 -8.58 0.01
C LEU A 61 1.62 -7.66 0.40
N LEU A 62 2.12 -6.91 -0.58
CA LEU A 62 3.28 -6.06 -0.46
C LEU A 62 2.88 -4.60 -0.60
N SER A 63 3.00 -3.85 0.48
CA SER A 63 2.84 -2.39 0.44
C SER A 63 4.19 -1.72 0.29
N ALA A 64 4.40 -1.03 -0.84
CA ALA A 64 5.59 -0.23 -1.09
C ALA A 64 5.34 1.23 -0.72
N ILE A 65 6.32 1.90 -0.12
CA ILE A 65 6.23 3.33 0.18
C ILE A 65 7.37 4.13 -0.43
N PRO A 66 7.14 5.40 -0.74
CA PRO A 66 8.20 6.33 -1.09
C PRO A 66 9.19 6.46 0.08
N ILE A 67 10.47 6.51 -0.29
CA ILE A 67 11.63 6.35 0.59
C ILE A 67 11.76 7.47 1.65
N THR A 68 11.07 8.59 1.46
CA THR A 68 11.33 9.86 2.14
C THR A 68 10.42 10.17 3.34
N SER A 69 9.56 9.24 3.79
CA SER A 69 8.60 9.58 4.86
C SER A 69 9.21 9.43 6.26
N PRO A 70 9.25 10.49 7.10
CA PRO A 70 9.62 10.36 8.51
C PRO A 70 8.57 9.55 9.31
N GLN A 71 7.35 9.38 8.79
CA GLN A 71 6.26 8.65 9.45
C GLN A 71 6.28 7.12 9.19
N ILE A 72 7.37 6.59 8.62
CA ILE A 72 7.51 5.14 8.35
C ILE A 72 7.25 4.28 9.58
N ASN A 73 7.70 4.72 10.75
CA ASN A 73 7.57 3.96 11.99
C ASN A 73 6.10 3.83 12.43
N GLU A 74 5.25 4.81 12.12
CA GLU A 74 3.81 4.74 12.41
C GLU A 74 3.14 3.63 11.60
N ILE A 75 3.55 3.46 10.34
CA ILE A 75 3.03 2.40 9.47
C ILE A 75 3.62 1.05 9.87
N ALA A 76 4.96 1.00 10.01
CA ALA A 76 5.72 -0.22 10.23
C ALA A 76 5.27 -0.98 11.48
N ASN A 77 4.82 -0.28 12.51
CA ASN A 77 4.37 -0.90 13.77
C ASN A 77 3.15 -1.81 13.63
N HIS A 78 2.38 -1.67 12.55
CA HIS A 78 1.21 -2.49 12.29
C HIS A 78 1.53 -3.75 11.47
N PHE A 79 2.78 -3.97 11.08
CA PHE A 79 3.21 -5.10 10.25
C PHE A 79 4.25 -5.96 10.98
N ASN A 80 4.20 -7.28 10.78
CA ASN A 80 5.20 -8.20 11.31
C ASN A 80 6.52 -8.13 10.54
N LYS A 81 6.45 -7.80 9.24
CA LYS A 81 7.61 -7.74 8.35
C LYS A 81 7.76 -6.34 7.77
N PHE A 82 8.94 -5.77 8.03
CA PHE A 82 9.38 -4.48 7.53
C PHE A 82 10.80 -4.61 6.98
N GLN A 83 10.96 -4.29 5.69
CA GLN A 83 12.22 -4.49 4.96
C GLN A 83 12.58 -3.28 4.11
N LYS A 84 13.89 -2.97 4.08
CA LYS A 84 14.50 -1.99 3.20
C LYS A 84 15.30 -2.73 2.12
N ILE A 85 15.04 -2.43 0.85
CA ILE A 85 15.72 -3.02 -0.30
C ILE A 85 16.70 -2.00 -0.88
N TYR A 86 17.97 -2.37 -0.93
CA TYR A 86 19.04 -1.58 -1.50
C TYR A 86 19.56 -2.24 -2.78
N VAL A 87 19.88 -1.41 -3.77
CA VAL A 87 20.62 -1.82 -4.98
C VAL A 87 21.80 -0.86 -5.10
N ASN A 88 23.01 -1.40 -5.17
CA ASN A 88 24.24 -0.59 -5.21
C ASN A 88 24.35 0.37 -4.03
N ASN A 89 24.04 -0.12 -2.83
CA ASN A 89 23.98 0.65 -1.57
C ASN A 89 22.99 1.83 -1.56
N GLN A 90 22.19 2.02 -2.61
CA GLN A 90 21.11 3.00 -2.64
C GLN A 90 19.80 2.34 -2.22
N LEU A 91 19.11 2.93 -1.25
CA LEU A 91 17.76 2.50 -0.91
C LEU A 91 16.85 2.69 -2.13
N LYS A 92 16.19 1.62 -2.57
CA LYS A 92 15.27 1.63 -3.71
C LYS A 92 13.82 1.45 -3.31
N ARG A 93 13.58 0.66 -2.26
CA ARG A 93 12.22 0.35 -1.82
C ARG A 93 12.18 0.09 -0.32
N ILE A 94 11.06 0.47 0.26
CA ILE A 94 10.66 0.04 1.59
C ILE A 94 9.37 -0.76 1.43
N GLN A 95 9.28 -1.90 2.10
CA GLN A 95 8.13 -2.78 1.99
C GLN A 95 7.63 -3.29 3.34
N PHE A 96 6.32 -3.44 3.41
CA PHE A 96 5.59 -4.01 4.54
C PHE A 96 4.84 -5.27 4.10
N GLN A 97 4.80 -6.27 4.98
CA GLN A 97 4.06 -7.51 4.81
C GLN A 97 3.47 -7.97 6.14
N GLU A 98 2.50 -8.88 6.07
CA GLU A 98 1.94 -9.57 7.25
C GLU A 98 1.38 -8.59 8.28
N LEU A 99 0.20 -8.03 7.98
CA LEU A 99 -0.50 -7.16 8.91
C LEU A 99 -0.71 -7.87 10.26
N LYS A 100 -0.33 -7.23 11.36
CA LYS A 100 -0.50 -7.77 12.72
C LYS A 100 -1.97 -8.00 13.02
N SER A 101 -2.29 -9.12 13.66
CA SER A 101 -3.67 -9.49 14.01
C SER A 101 -4.37 -8.43 14.87
N PHE A 102 -3.66 -7.84 15.84
CA PHE A 102 -4.20 -6.74 16.66
C PHE A 102 -4.60 -5.54 15.81
N SER A 103 -3.71 -5.08 14.93
CA SER A 103 -3.98 -3.93 14.05
C SER A 103 -5.08 -4.22 13.03
N LYS A 104 -5.12 -5.46 12.51
CA LYS A 104 -6.22 -5.94 11.66
C LYS A 104 -7.57 -5.85 12.37
N ASN A 105 -7.66 -6.34 13.60
CA ASN A 105 -8.90 -6.32 14.37
C ASN A 105 -9.32 -4.89 14.71
N GLN A 106 -8.39 -4.07 15.20
CA GLN A 106 -8.64 -2.66 15.51
C GLN A 106 -9.13 -1.88 14.29
N PHE A 107 -8.53 -2.09 13.10
CA PHE A 107 -8.99 -1.45 11.86
C PHE A 107 -10.40 -1.92 11.46
N LYS A 108 -10.70 -3.21 11.58
CA LYS A 108 -12.04 -3.75 11.32
C LYS A 108 -13.08 -3.15 12.28
N ASP A 109 -12.73 -2.94 13.53
CA ASP A 109 -13.61 -2.27 14.50
C ASP A 109 -13.79 -0.79 14.16
N MET A 110 -12.75 -0.11 13.68
CA MET A 110 -12.89 1.27 13.17
C MET A 110 -13.83 1.33 11.96
N LEU A 111 -13.76 0.38 11.02
CA LEU A 111 -14.68 0.30 9.88
C LEU A 111 -16.14 0.15 10.33
N LYS A 112 -16.41 -0.79 11.24
CA LYS A 112 -17.77 -1.03 11.75
C LYS A 112 -18.37 0.19 12.44
N ASN A 113 -17.53 0.97 13.12
CA ASN A 113 -17.94 2.13 13.91
C ASN A 113 -17.85 3.44 13.12
N ASN A 114 -17.63 3.41 11.80
CA ASN A 114 -17.41 4.61 10.97
C ASN A 114 -16.32 5.56 11.52
N ALA A 115 -15.28 4.99 12.12
CA ALA A 115 -14.14 5.70 12.72
C ALA A 115 -12.89 5.73 11.83
N ILE A 116 -12.97 5.13 10.63
CA ILE A 116 -11.94 5.27 9.60
C ILE A 116 -11.98 6.69 9.03
N HIS A 117 -10.81 7.24 8.72
CA HIS A 117 -10.71 8.57 8.15
C HIS A 117 -11.47 8.65 6.80
N PRO A 118 -12.27 9.71 6.54
CA PRO A 118 -13.11 9.80 5.35
C PRO A 118 -12.37 9.53 4.04
N ILE A 119 -11.15 10.06 3.87
CA ILE A 119 -10.35 9.81 2.66
C ILE A 119 -10.04 8.32 2.43
N VAL A 120 -9.81 7.55 3.49
CA VAL A 120 -9.52 6.11 3.39
C VAL A 120 -10.80 5.36 3.04
N GLN A 121 -11.92 5.76 3.64
CA GLN A 121 -13.23 5.22 3.33
C GLN A 121 -13.58 5.43 1.85
N GLU A 122 -13.42 6.66 1.34
CA GLU A 122 -13.71 7.02 -0.05
C GLU A 122 -12.81 6.28 -1.05
N LEU A 123 -11.52 6.10 -0.73
CA LEU A 123 -10.57 5.46 -1.64
C LEU A 123 -10.74 3.94 -1.73
N TYR A 124 -11.15 3.29 -0.64
CA TYR A 124 -11.03 1.83 -0.50
C TYR A 124 -12.34 1.11 -0.17
N PHE A 125 -13.27 1.78 0.49
CA PHE A 125 -14.46 1.15 1.06
C PHE A 125 -15.73 1.91 0.67
N LEU A 126 -15.77 2.39 -0.59
CA LEU A 126 -16.93 3.07 -1.17
C LEU A 126 -18.20 2.36 -0.71
N THR A 127 -18.95 3.02 0.16
CA THR A 127 -20.31 2.61 0.44
C THR A 127 -21.08 2.90 -0.82
N GLU A 128 -21.51 1.85 -1.52
CA GLU A 128 -22.67 1.96 -2.39
C GLU A 128 -23.77 2.66 -1.59
N LYS A 129 -24.02 3.94 -1.89
CA LYS A 129 -25.37 4.47 -1.76
C LYS A 129 -26.16 3.93 -2.94
N GLU A 130 -26.39 2.62 -2.97
CA GLU A 130 -27.51 2.09 -3.72
C GLU A 130 -28.78 2.37 -2.92
N SER A 131 -29.32 3.56 -3.11
CA SER A 131 -30.75 3.73 -3.35
C SER A 131 -30.98 5.09 -4.02
N ILE A 132 -31.08 5.07 -5.35
CA ILE A 132 -32.04 5.95 -6.00
C ILE A 132 -33.21 5.03 -6.32
N GLU A 133 -34.05 4.79 -5.31
CA GLU A 133 -35.43 4.40 -5.58
C GLU A 133 -36.07 5.49 -6.47
N ASP A 134 -36.83 5.02 -7.46
CA ASP A 134 -37.85 5.73 -8.22
C ASP A 134 -37.43 7.01 -8.98
N ARG A 135 -37.07 6.84 -10.25
CA ARG A 135 -37.44 7.79 -11.33
C ARG A 135 -37.73 7.08 -12.64
#